data_AF-A0A9D8WU59-F1
#
_entry.id   AF-A0A9D8WU59-F1
#
_cell.length_a   1.000
_cell.length_b   1.000
_cell.length_c   1.000
_cell.angle_alpha   90.00
_cell.angle_beta   90.00
_cell.angle_gamma   90.00
#
_symmetry.space_group_name_H-M   'P 1'
#
loop_
_entity.id
_entity.type
_entity.pdbx_description
1 polymer ?
#
loop_
_entity_poly.entity_id
_entity_poly.type
_entity_poly.pdbx_seq_one_letter_code
_entity_poly.pdbx_strand_id
1 'polypeptide(L)'
;MIMGEIDLRTKKDYSSQVNYRTLNHEGGMKVRVLEILKDDVQNNEAGKWLYVLLTSPMWVESGKWIEKYQKFLIFLPDDIPIFDFEE
;
A
#
# COMPACT_ATOMS: atom_id res chain seq x y z
N MET A 1 6.34 8.39 0.83
CA MET A 1 6.75 7.18 0.08
C MET A 1 6.80 5.99 1.02
N ILE A 2 6.26 4.82 0.63
CA ILE A 2 6.27 3.58 1.41
C ILE A 2 7.30 2.62 0.82
N MET A 3 8.16 2.04 1.65
CA MET A 3 9.20 1.10 1.24
C MET A 3 8.82 -0.35 1.57
N GLY A 4 9.36 -1.31 0.80
CA GLY A 4 9.14 -2.73 1.01
C GLY A 4 7.97 -3.33 0.20
N GLU A 5 7.74 -4.61 0.45
CA GLU A 5 6.60 -5.37 -0.10
C GLU A 5 5.29 -4.97 0.59
N ILE A 6 4.32 -4.53 -0.20
CA ILE A 6 2.99 -4.13 0.26
C ILE A 6 1.95 -4.88 -0.57
N ASP A 7 1.03 -5.55 0.12
CA ASP A 7 -0.14 -6.17 -0.49
C ASP A 7 -1.20 -5.09 -0.79
N LEU A 8 -1.60 -5.00 -2.07
CA LEU A 8 -2.55 -4.01 -2.58
C LEU A 8 -3.93 -4.64 -2.82
N ARG A 9 -4.97 -4.07 -2.20
CA ARG A 9 -6.37 -4.47 -2.39
C ARG A 9 -7.15 -3.36 -3.09
N THR A 10 -7.92 -3.71 -4.11
CA THR A 10 -8.73 -2.73 -4.88
C THR A 10 -10.05 -2.38 -4.20
N LYS A 11 -10.53 -3.24 -3.30
CA LYS A 11 -11.73 -3.00 -2.49
C LYS A 11 -11.35 -2.47 -1.12
N LYS A 12 -12.11 -1.50 -0.61
CA LYS A 12 -12.00 -1.00 0.78
C LYS A 12 -12.68 -1.98 1.76
N ASP A 13 -12.22 -3.23 1.75
CA ASP A 13 -12.73 -4.33 2.55
C ASP A 13 -11.55 -5.17 3.09
N TYR A 14 -11.46 -5.30 4.41
CA TYR A 14 -10.36 -5.98 5.08
C TYR A 14 -10.28 -7.48 4.76
N SER A 15 -11.41 -8.09 4.40
CA SER A 15 -11.50 -9.50 3.99
C SER A 15 -11.20 -9.72 2.51
N SER A 16 -11.05 -8.63 1.74
CA SER A 16 -10.83 -8.74 0.30
C SER A 16 -9.47 -9.35 -0.03
N GLN A 17 -9.46 -10.12 -1.11
CA GLN A 17 -8.25 -10.75 -1.64
C GLN A 17 -7.23 -9.70 -2.06
N VAL A 18 -5.95 -10.02 -1.85
CA VAL A 18 -4.84 -9.24 -2.38
C VAL A 18 -4.87 -9.33 -3.91
N ASN A 19 -4.86 -8.18 -4.58
CA ASN A 19 -4.90 -8.11 -6.04
C ASN A 19 -3.50 -7.99 -6.64
N TYR A 20 -2.60 -7.30 -5.94
CA TYR A 20 -1.23 -7.06 -6.38
C TYR A 20 -0.28 -7.03 -5.18
N ARG A 21 1.00 -7.30 -5.42
CA ARG A 21 2.08 -7.12 -4.45
C ARG A 21 3.15 -6.23 -5.07
N THR A 22 3.63 -5.23 -4.34
CA THR A 22 4.70 -4.34 -4.82
C THR A 22 6.01 -5.11 -5.03
N LEU A 23 6.83 -4.68 -5.98
CA LEU A 23 8.19 -5.24 -6.12
C LEU A 23 9.07 -4.70 -5.00
N ASN A 24 9.90 -5.58 -4.42
CA ASN A 24 10.64 -5.29 -3.19
C ASN A 24 11.83 -4.33 -3.37
N HIS A 25 12.09 -3.78 -4.57
CA HIS A 25 13.34 -3.07 -4.85
C HIS A 25 13.17 -1.84 -5.77
N GLU A 26 13.82 -0.75 -5.35
CA GLU A 26 14.09 0.53 -6.03
C GLU A 26 12.89 1.40 -6.43
N GLY A 27 12.54 2.36 -5.55
CA GLY A 27 11.69 3.52 -5.87
C GLY A 27 10.53 3.76 -4.91
N GLY A 28 10.13 2.73 -4.15
CA GLY A 28 9.03 2.78 -3.19
C GLY A 28 7.66 3.04 -3.82
N MET A 29 6.59 2.76 -3.08
CA MET A 29 5.24 3.13 -3.47
C MET A 29 5.01 4.61 -3.14
N LYS A 30 4.80 5.45 -4.16
CA LYS A 30 4.41 6.85 -3.97
C LYS A 30 2.89 6.94 -3.90
N VAL A 31 2.40 7.35 -2.73
CA VAL A 31 0.97 7.44 -2.46
C VAL A 31 0.61 8.72 -1.74
N ARG A 32 -0.64 9.13 -1.89
CA ARG A 32 -1.32 10.07 -1.00
C ARG A 32 -2.29 9.28 -0.12
N VAL A 33 -2.24 9.48 1.19
CA VAL A 33 -3.19 8.86 2.11
C VAL A 33 -4.52 9.59 1.99
N LEU A 34 -5.58 8.84 1.69
CA LEU A 34 -6.95 9.37 1.63
C LEU A 34 -7.65 9.23 2.98
N GLU A 35 -7.39 8.13 3.68
CA GLU A 35 -8.05 7.83 4.95
C GLU A 35 -7.21 6.85 5.78
N ILE A 36 -7.11 7.10 7.08
CA ILE A 36 -6.57 6.16 8.07
C ILE A 36 -7.76 5.45 8.71
N LEU A 37 -7.83 4.12 8.60
CA LEU A 37 -9.05 3.38 8.92
C LEU A 37 -9.08 2.82 10.35
N LYS A 38 -8.14 1.94 10.67
CA LYS A 38 -8.00 1.33 11.99
C LYS A 38 -6.61 0.75 12.17
N ASP A 39 -6.18 0.65 13.42
CA ASP A 39 -5.05 -0.20 13.80
C ASP A 39 -5.51 -1.67 13.85
N ASP A 40 -4.63 -2.60 13.46
CA ASP A 40 -4.93 -4.03 13.35
C ASP A 40 -3.65 -4.87 13.43
N VAL A 41 -3.80 -6.20 13.48
CA VAL A 41 -2.68 -7.15 13.39
C VAL A 41 -2.87 -8.03 12.16
N GLN A 42 -1.93 -7.97 11.21
CA GLN A 42 -1.90 -8.83 10.03
C GLN A 42 -0.60 -9.64 10.02
N ASN A 43 -0.67 -10.95 9.78
CA ASN A 43 0.51 -11.82 9.71
C ASN A 43 1.44 -11.77 10.94
N ASN A 44 0.87 -11.54 12.14
CA ASN A 44 1.58 -11.32 13.42
C ASN A 44 2.34 -10.00 13.53
N GLU A 45 2.09 -9.03 12.64
CA GLU A 45 2.66 -7.70 12.68
C GLU A 45 1.57 -6.68 13.05
N ALA A 46 1.86 -5.82 14.02
CA ALA A 46 1.00 -4.70 14.36
C ALA A 46 1.17 -3.58 13.34
N GLY A 47 0.08 -2.91 13.00
CA GLY A 47 0.08 -1.85 12.01
C GLY A 47 -1.29 -1.24 11.83
N LYS A 48 -1.49 -0.57 10.69
CA LYS A 48 -2.76 0.10 10.39
C LYS A 48 -3.21 -0.06 8.95
N TRP A 49 -4.51 -0.02 8.78
CA TRP A 49 -5.15 0.00 7.48
C TRP A 49 -5.24 1.42 6.94
N LEU A 50 -4.72 1.61 5.73
CA LEU A 50 -4.73 2.89 5.03
C LEU A 50 -5.45 2.74 3.70
N TYR A 51 -6.32 3.69 3.40
CA TYR A 51 -6.84 3.85 2.05
C TYR A 51 -6.03 4.93 1.34
N VAL A 52 -5.39 4.55 0.23
CA VAL A 52 -4.37 5.37 -0.42
C VAL A 52 -4.64 5.53 -1.91
N LEU A 53 -4.17 6.64 -2.47
CA LEU A 53 -4.14 6.93 -3.90
C LEU A 53 -2.71 6.80 -4.40
N LEU A 54 -2.46 5.96 -5.40
CA LEU A 54 -1.17 5.87 -6.06
C LEU A 54 -0.89 7.17 -6.84
N THR A 55 0.21 7.85 -6.55
CA THR A 55 0.56 9.15 -7.18
C THR A 55 1.61 9.03 -8.28
N SER A 56 2.30 7.89 -8.38
CA SER A 56 3.21 7.57 -9.48
C SER A 56 3.00 6.12 -9.93
N PRO A 57 3.09 5.81 -11.24
CA PRO A 57 2.89 4.46 -11.70
C PRO A 57 4.00 3.52 -11.20
N MET A 58 3.72 2.22 -11.16
CA MET A 58 4.65 1.23 -10.63
C MET A 58 4.50 -0.15 -11.26
N TRP A 59 5.59 -0.92 -11.25
CA TRP A 59 5.55 -2.36 -11.51
C TRP A 59 5.20 -3.13 -10.24
N VAL A 60 4.44 -4.21 -10.40
CA VAL A 60 4.14 -5.18 -9.33
C VAL A 60 4.77 -6.54 -9.62
N GLU A 61 4.82 -7.41 -8.62
CA GLU A 61 5.47 -8.72 -8.66
C GLU A 61 5.08 -9.57 -9.87
N SER A 62 3.82 -9.47 -10.33
CA SER A 62 3.32 -10.18 -11.51
C SER A 62 3.86 -9.68 -12.85
N GLY A 63 4.71 -8.64 -12.85
CA GLY A 63 5.17 -7.97 -14.07
C GLY A 63 4.09 -7.09 -14.72
N LYS A 64 3.02 -6.76 -13.99
CA LYS A 64 1.99 -5.83 -14.46
C LYS A 64 2.39 -4.38 -14.15
N TRP A 65 2.12 -3.48 -15.11
CA TRP A 65 2.21 -2.04 -14.90
C TRP A 65 0.91 -1.49 -14.32
N ILE A 66 0.99 -0.78 -13.20
CA ILE A 66 -0.13 -0.10 -12.54
C ILE A 66 0.00 1.40 -12.79
N GLU A 67 -0.99 1.96 -13.49
CA GLU A 67 -1.10 3.40 -13.73
C GLU A 67 -1.43 4.19 -12.45
N LYS A 68 -1.01 5.46 -12.43
CA LYS A 68 -1.31 6.40 -11.34
C LYS A 68 -2.82 6.65 -11.15
N TYR A 69 -3.17 7.22 -10.00
CA TYR A 69 -4.52 7.56 -9.54
C TYR A 69 -5.45 6.37 -9.29
N GLN A 70 -4.89 5.17 -9.20
CA GLN A 70 -5.60 4.02 -8.67
C GLN A 70 -5.60 4.04 -7.15
N LYS A 71 -6.70 3.57 -6.56
CA LYS A 71 -6.88 3.54 -5.12
C LYS A 71 -6.67 2.13 -4.60
N PHE A 72 -6.00 2.03 -3.45
CA PHE A 72 -5.72 0.76 -2.81
C PHE A 72 -6.00 0.85 -1.31
N LEU A 73 -6.52 -0.24 -0.77
CA LEU A 73 -6.45 -0.53 0.65
C LEU A 73 -5.15 -1.30 0.91
N ILE A 74 -4.34 -0.79 1.82
CA ILE A 74 -3.07 -1.38 2.22
C ILE A 74 -3.04 -1.55 3.74
N PHE A 75 -2.35 -2.58 4.20
CA PHE A 75 -1.93 -2.67 5.59
C PHE A 75 -0.48 -2.21 5.65
N LEU A 76 -0.19 -1.34 6.61
CA LEU A 76 1.14 -0.82 6.83
C LEU A 76 1.58 -1.20 8.26
N PRO A 77 2.52 -2.15 8.39
CA PRO A 77 3.18 -2.45 9.66
C PRO A 77 3.83 -1.20 10.28
N ASP A 78 3.85 -1.14 11.61
CA ASP A 78 4.36 0.02 12.36
C ASP A 78 5.87 0.27 12.16
N ASP A 79 6.62 -0.73 11.70
CA ASP A 79 8.06 -0.66 11.44
C ASP A 79 8.41 -0.21 10.01
N ILE A 80 7.44 -0.12 9.10
CA ILE A 80 7.69 0.36 7.73
C ILE A 80 7.79 1.90 7.72
N PRO A 81 8.95 2.46 7.33
CA PRO A 81 9.14 3.91 7.29
C PRO A 81 8.32 4.57 6.18
N ILE A 82 7.58 5.62 6.54
CA ILE A 82 6.85 6.49 5.59
C ILE A 82 7.69 7.76 5.38
N PHE A 83 8.28 7.91 4.20
CA PHE A 83 9.21 9.00 3.94
C PHE A 83 8.56 10.30 3.46
N ASP A 84 7.25 10.31 3.16
CA ASP A 84 6.52 11.55 2.81
C ASP A 84 5.02 11.30 2.96
N PHE A 85 4.37 12.09 3.82
CA PHE A 85 2.94 12.39 3.77
C PHE A 85 2.80 13.71 3.02
N GLU A 86 2.33 13.70 1.78
CA GLU A 86 1.70 14.90 1.24
C GLU A 86 0.25 14.90 1.76
N GLU A 87 -0.05 15.76 2.74
CA GLU A 87 -1.43 16.06 3.17
C GLU A 87 -2.29 16.56 2.00
#